data_AF-A0A939RZU9-F1
#
_entry.id   AF-A0A939RZU9-F1
#
_cell.length_a   1.000
_cell.length_b   1.000
_cell.length_c   1.000
_cell.angle_alpha   90.00
_cell.angle_beta   90.00
_cell.angle_gamma   90.00
#
_symmetry.space_group_name_H-M   'P 1'
#
loop_
_entity.id
_entity.type
_entity.pdbx_description
1 polymer ?
#
loop_
_entity_poly.entity_id
_entity_poly.type
_entity_poly.pdbx_seq_one_letter_code
_entity_poly.pdbx_strand_id
1 'polypeptide(L)'
;MISLFRPGRDVIAPLVTLAAAALTVTVASAQNLDAGKPAAKLFADGCATCHRSPRGLAKGRFSLTLAWFLKDHYVTSPDSAKALAAYLVSVDEPPPRAAAKSGAKPAKSAPRPPKAVQSQ
;
A
#
# COMPACT_ATOMS: atom_id res chain seq x y z
N MET A 1 -33.34 14.05 -63.54
CA MET A 1 -32.59 14.14 -62.27
C MET A 1 -33.60 14.06 -61.14
N ILE A 2 -33.77 12.89 -60.52
CA ILE A 2 -34.78 12.66 -59.48
C ILE A 2 -34.05 12.68 -58.14
N SER A 3 -34.18 13.79 -57.42
CA SER A 3 -33.63 13.94 -56.08
C SER A 3 -34.48 13.12 -55.10
N LEU A 4 -33.94 11.98 -54.64
CA LEU A 4 -34.57 11.08 -53.67
C LEU A 4 -34.31 11.47 -52.21
N PHE A 5 -33.81 12.68 -51.95
CA PHE A 5 -33.63 13.20 -50.60
C PHE A 5 -35.00 13.44 -49.97
N ARG A 6 -35.51 12.44 -49.25
CA ARG A 6 -36.73 12.54 -48.44
C ARG A 6 -36.25 12.82 -47.02
N PRO A 7 -36.23 14.09 -46.58
CA PRO A 7 -35.48 14.55 -45.42
C PRO A 7 -35.82 13.84 -44.11
N GLY A 8 -36.98 13.17 -44.01
CA GLY A 8 -37.34 12.34 -42.86
C GLY A 8 -36.67 10.96 -42.83
N ARG A 9 -36.40 10.33 -43.98
CA ARG A 9 -35.88 8.94 -44.02
C ARG A 9 -34.36 8.89 -43.79
N ASP A 10 -33.66 9.95 -44.17
CA ASP A 10 -32.20 10.08 -44.08
C ASP A 10 -31.72 10.45 -42.67
N VAL A 11 -32.58 10.98 -41.80
CA VAL A 11 -32.28 11.25 -40.37
C VAL A 11 -32.74 10.14 -39.44
N ILE A 12 -33.79 9.39 -39.79
CA ILE A 12 -34.29 8.30 -38.94
C ILE A 12 -33.31 7.12 -38.92
N ALA A 13 -32.74 6.75 -40.07
CA ALA A 13 -31.78 5.65 -40.16
C ALA A 13 -30.51 5.84 -39.28
N PRO A 14 -29.81 6.99 -39.33
CA PRO A 14 -28.64 7.22 -38.46
C PRO A 14 -29.01 7.38 -36.98
N LEU A 15 -30.21 7.88 -36.67
CA LEU A 15 -30.67 8.01 -35.28
C LEU A 15 -30.98 6.64 -34.65
N VAL A 16 -31.58 5.74 -35.43
CA VAL A 16 -31.88 4.37 -35.00
C VAL A 16 -30.60 3.55 -34.83
N THR A 17 -29.61 3.70 -35.71
CA THR A 17 -28.31 3.02 -35.54
C THR A 17 -27.52 3.55 -34.35
N LEU A 18 -27.54 4.86 -34.08
CA LEU A 18 -26.92 5.45 -32.89
C LEU A 18 -27.61 4.97 -31.59
N ALA A 19 -28.95 4.90 -31.58
CA ALA A 19 -29.71 4.40 -30.45
C ALA A 19 -29.48 2.89 -30.19
N ALA A 20 -29.37 2.08 -31.24
CA ALA A 20 -29.05 0.66 -31.12
C ALA A 20 -27.62 0.43 -30.60
N ALA A 21 -26.65 1.26 -31.03
CA ALA A 21 -25.27 1.18 -30.54
C ALA A 21 -25.16 1.53 -29.04
N ALA A 22 -25.92 2.53 -28.56
CA ALA A 22 -25.95 2.91 -27.15
C ALA A 22 -26.45 1.77 -26.22
N LEU A 23 -27.29 0.85 -26.73
CA LEU A 23 -27.79 -0.29 -25.98
C LEU A 23 -26.77 -1.43 -25.79
N THR A 24 -25.62 -1.36 -26.48
CA THR A 24 -24.54 -2.37 -26.39
C THR A 24 -23.39 -1.97 -25.47
N VAL A 25 -23.49 -0.82 -24.78
CA VAL A 25 -22.47 -0.36 -23.84
C VAL A 25 -22.48 -1.27 -22.61
N THR A 26 -21.59 -2.26 -22.60
CA THR A 26 -21.32 -3.09 -21.42
C THR A 26 -20.62 -2.25 -20.36
N VAL A 27 -21.19 -2.17 -19.16
CA VAL A 27 -20.52 -1.55 -18.00
C VAL A 27 -19.30 -2.40 -17.65
N ALA A 28 -18.11 -1.83 -17.76
CA ALA A 28 -16.88 -2.48 -17.31
C ALA A 28 -16.89 -2.56 -15.77
N SER A 29 -16.92 -3.78 -15.23
CA SER A 29 -16.77 -4.01 -13.79
C SER A 29 -15.28 -4.05 -13.43
N ALA A 30 -14.90 -3.33 -12.37
CA ALA A 30 -13.54 -3.39 -11.85
C ALA A 30 -13.28 -4.79 -11.25
N GLN A 31 -12.30 -5.50 -11.83
CA GLN A 31 -11.88 -6.82 -11.37
C GLN A 31 -10.81 -6.66 -10.28
N ASN A 32 -10.98 -7.35 -9.15
CA ASN A 32 -9.99 -7.38 -8.07
C ASN A 32 -8.91 -8.42 -8.37
N LEU A 33 -7.77 -7.98 -8.89
CA LEU A 33 -6.63 -8.86 -9.21
C LEU A 33 -5.85 -9.32 -7.98
N ASP A 34 -6.17 -8.73 -6.82
CA ASP A 34 -5.54 -9.01 -5.53
C ASP A 34 -6.37 -9.96 -4.67
N ALA A 35 -7.54 -10.37 -5.14
CA ALA A 35 -8.47 -11.22 -4.41
C ALA A 35 -7.81 -12.54 -3.99
N GLY A 36 -7.91 -12.87 -2.70
CA GLY A 36 -7.40 -14.12 -2.14
C GLY A 36 -5.87 -14.20 -1.99
N LYS A 37 -5.11 -13.18 -2.41
CA LYS A 37 -3.65 -13.17 -2.20
C LYS A 37 -3.32 -12.92 -0.72
N PRO A 38 -2.36 -13.65 -0.13
CA PRO A 38 -1.88 -13.32 1.21
C PRO A 38 -1.13 -11.99 1.20
N ALA A 39 -1.21 -11.24 2.31
CA ALA A 39 -0.63 -9.88 2.41
C ALA A 39 0.89 -9.82 2.10
N ALA A 40 1.65 -10.83 2.50
CA ALA A 40 3.08 -10.92 2.15
C ALA A 40 3.31 -11.03 0.64
N LYS A 41 2.41 -11.71 -0.10
CA LYS A 41 2.46 -11.80 -1.55
C LYS A 41 2.05 -10.49 -2.22
N LEU A 42 1.07 -9.76 -1.66
CA LEU A 42 0.75 -8.41 -2.12
C LEU A 42 1.95 -7.47 -2.03
N PHE A 43 2.72 -7.52 -0.93
CA PHE A 43 3.96 -6.75 -0.80
C PHE A 43 5.01 -7.17 -1.84
N ALA A 44 5.22 -8.48 -2.02
CA ALA A 44 6.21 -9.00 -2.96
C ALA A 44 5.89 -8.64 -4.42
N ASP A 45 4.62 -8.74 -4.81
CA ASP A 45 4.16 -8.48 -6.18
C ASP A 45 4.11 -6.96 -6.48
N GLY A 46 3.72 -6.11 -5.51
CA GLY A 46 3.39 -4.70 -5.76
C GLY A 46 4.33 -3.65 -5.15
N CYS A 47 5.10 -3.99 -4.11
CA CYS A 47 5.90 -3.00 -3.36
C CYS A 47 7.41 -3.28 -3.39
N ALA A 48 7.81 -4.54 -3.56
CA ALA A 48 9.21 -4.96 -3.37
C ALA A 48 10.19 -4.41 -4.43
N THR A 49 9.69 -3.95 -5.57
CA THR A 49 10.50 -3.29 -6.62
C THR A 49 11.06 -1.94 -6.14
N CYS A 50 10.30 -1.20 -5.35
CA CYS A 50 10.67 0.12 -4.83
C CYS A 50 11.06 0.09 -3.35
N HIS A 51 10.51 -0.86 -2.58
CA HIS A 51 10.74 -0.99 -1.14
C HIS A 51 11.53 -2.25 -0.82
N ARG A 52 12.74 -2.06 -0.30
CA ARG A 52 13.62 -3.15 0.14
C ARG A 52 12.99 -4.05 1.21
N SER A 53 12.13 -3.49 2.07
CA SER A 53 11.49 -4.23 3.17
C SER A 53 10.12 -3.63 3.53
N PRO A 54 9.19 -4.45 4.06
CA PRO A 54 7.89 -3.96 4.49
C PRO A 54 7.98 -3.04 5.71
N ARG A 55 8.96 -3.24 6.60
CA ARG A 55 9.30 -2.33 7.70
C ARG A 55 9.60 -0.91 7.21
N GLY A 56 10.37 -0.78 6.14
CA GLY A 56 10.69 0.53 5.56
C GLY A 56 9.47 1.28 5.05
N LEU A 57 8.46 0.55 4.56
CA LEU A 57 7.20 1.12 4.08
C LEU A 57 6.24 1.49 5.22
N ALA A 58 6.23 0.70 6.31
CA ALA A 58 5.33 0.87 7.44
C ALA A 58 5.74 1.99 8.42
N LYS A 59 7.05 2.29 8.48
CA LYS A 59 7.67 3.11 9.51
C LYS A 59 6.96 4.45 9.74
N GLY A 60 6.47 4.64 10.97
CA GLY A 60 5.91 5.92 11.43
C GLY A 60 4.53 6.28 10.86
N ARG A 61 3.81 5.33 10.24
CA ARG A 61 2.48 5.57 9.63
C ARG A 61 1.38 4.91 10.45
N PHE A 62 0.25 5.61 10.60
CA PHE A 62 -0.96 5.07 11.21
C PHE A 62 -1.66 4.08 10.26
N SER A 63 -2.19 2.97 10.80
CA SER A 63 -2.81 1.88 10.01
C SER A 63 -3.91 2.36 9.07
N LEU A 64 -4.74 3.31 9.51
CA LEU A 64 -5.85 3.83 8.70
C LEU A 64 -5.36 4.63 7.49
N THR A 65 -4.46 5.58 7.68
CA THR A 65 -3.92 6.41 6.58
C THR A 65 -3.08 5.57 5.62
N LEU A 66 -2.42 4.53 6.13
CA LEU A 66 -1.72 3.55 5.31
C LEU A 66 -2.68 2.77 4.41
N ALA A 67 -3.78 2.24 4.93
CA ALA A 67 -4.76 1.49 4.13
C ALA A 67 -5.35 2.34 2.98
N TRP A 68 -5.68 3.61 3.24
CA TRP A 68 -6.14 4.53 2.18
C TRP A 68 -5.09 4.74 1.10
N PHE A 69 -3.84 5.03 1.50
CA PHE A 69 -2.72 5.20 0.56
C PHE A 69 -2.49 3.93 -0.29
N LEU A 70 -2.55 2.75 0.32
CA LEU A 70 -2.38 1.48 -0.41
C LEU A 70 -3.48 1.26 -1.44
N LYS A 71 -4.74 1.56 -1.08
CA LYS A 71 -5.89 1.44 -1.99
C LYS A 71 -5.75 2.34 -3.22
N ASP A 72 -5.16 3.53 -3.07
CA ASP A 72 -5.05 4.48 -4.18
C ASP A 72 -3.84 4.21 -5.08
N HIS A 73 -2.80 3.54 -4.57
CA HIS A 73 -1.52 3.45 -5.28
C HIS A 73 -1.01 2.03 -5.59
N TYR A 74 -1.45 1.01 -4.85
CA TYR A 74 -0.79 -0.31 -4.91
C TYR A 74 -1.74 -1.49 -5.04
N VAL A 75 -2.99 -1.41 -4.57
CA VAL A 75 -3.94 -2.53 -4.62
C VAL A 75 -5.29 -2.10 -5.15
N THR A 76 -6.04 -3.05 -5.70
CA THR A 76 -7.29 -2.81 -6.44
C THR A 76 -8.55 -2.86 -5.58
N SER A 77 -8.44 -3.21 -4.29
CA SER A 77 -9.60 -3.30 -3.40
C SER A 77 -9.31 -2.80 -1.97
N PRO A 78 -10.34 -2.30 -1.26
CA PRO A 78 -10.19 -1.84 0.12
C PRO A 78 -9.81 -2.99 1.08
N ASP A 79 -10.30 -4.21 0.84
CA ASP A 79 -9.98 -5.37 1.67
C ASP A 79 -8.52 -5.77 1.56
N SER A 80 -7.98 -5.83 0.34
CA SER A 80 -6.55 -6.06 0.11
C SER A 80 -5.69 -4.97 0.74
N ALA A 81 -6.14 -3.71 0.68
CA ALA A 81 -5.42 -2.58 1.27
C ALA A 81 -5.37 -2.68 2.80
N LYS A 82 -6.49 -3.05 3.42
CA LYS A 82 -6.58 -3.28 4.87
C LYS A 82 -5.72 -4.45 5.30
N ALA A 83 -5.75 -5.57 4.58
CA ALA A 83 -4.94 -6.75 4.88
C ALA A 83 -3.44 -6.45 4.76
N LEU A 84 -3.04 -5.74 3.71
CA LEU A 84 -1.65 -5.34 3.50
C LEU A 84 -1.20 -4.32 4.56
N ALA A 85 -2.03 -3.32 4.91
CA ALA A 85 -1.71 -2.37 5.98
C ALA A 85 -1.55 -3.08 7.34
N ALA A 86 -2.42 -4.04 7.67
CA ALA A 86 -2.29 -4.84 8.89
C ALA A 86 -0.99 -5.65 8.94
N TYR A 87 -0.60 -6.26 7.81
CA TYR A 87 0.69 -6.95 7.68
C TYR A 87 1.88 -6.00 7.85
N LEU A 88 1.84 -4.82 7.22
CA LEU A 88 2.90 -3.83 7.33
C LEU A 88 3.08 -3.35 8.78
N VAL A 89 1.98 -3.13 9.51
CA VAL A 89 2.02 -2.76 10.93
C VAL A 89 2.56 -3.90 11.79
N SER A 90 2.15 -5.15 11.54
CA SER A 90 2.61 -6.29 12.35
C SER A 90 4.09 -6.58 12.20
N VAL A 91 4.67 -6.30 11.02
CA VAL A 91 6.12 -6.42 10.82
C VAL A 91 6.88 -5.18 11.26
N ASP A 92 6.26 -4.00 11.37
CA ASP A 92 6.90 -2.79 11.89
C ASP A 92 7.18 -2.89 13.39
N GLU A 93 6.29 -3.57 14.13
CA GLU A 93 6.40 -3.70 15.58
C GLU A 93 7.83 -4.16 15.94
N PRO A 94 8.57 -3.37 16.75
CA PRO A 94 9.89 -3.77 17.16
C PRO A 94 9.76 -5.09 17.94
N PRO A 95 10.71 -6.03 17.78
CA PRO A 95 10.71 -7.21 18.64
C PRO A 95 10.61 -6.73 20.08
N PRO A 96 9.80 -7.39 20.94
CA PRO A 96 9.66 -6.99 22.33
C PRO A 96 11.06 -6.83 22.87
N ARG A 97 11.43 -5.59 23.24
CA ARG A 97 12.70 -5.35 23.90
C ARG A 97 12.67 -6.28 25.09
N ALA A 98 13.50 -7.33 25.05
CA ALA A 98 13.63 -8.25 26.17
C ALA A 98 13.71 -7.37 27.39
N ALA A 99 12.72 -7.49 28.29
CA ALA A 99 12.54 -6.57 29.41
C ALA A 99 13.93 -6.32 29.97
N ALA A 100 14.41 -5.08 29.85
CA ALA A 100 15.73 -4.74 30.32
C ALA A 100 15.72 -5.18 31.77
N LYS A 101 16.40 -6.29 32.07
CA LYS A 101 16.50 -6.79 33.43
C LYS A 101 16.99 -5.57 34.20
N SER A 102 16.21 -5.09 35.15
CA SER A 102 16.64 -4.12 36.14
C SER A 102 17.71 -4.81 36.98
N GLY A 103 18.86 -5.04 36.37
CA GLY A 103 20.00 -5.75 36.91
C GLY A 103 20.96 -4.70 37.41
N ALA A 104 20.89 -4.47 38.71
CA ALA A 104 21.90 -3.90 39.60
C ALA A 104 22.58 -2.60 39.16
N LYS A 105 22.40 -1.56 39.99
CA LYS A 105 23.30 -0.40 40.05
C LYS A 105 24.76 -0.88 40.02
N PRO A 106 25.64 -0.36 39.15
CA PRO A 106 27.06 -0.64 39.29
C PRO A 106 27.52 -0.10 40.63
N ALA A 107 28.12 -0.98 41.43
CA ALA A 107 28.77 -0.60 42.68
C ALA A 107 29.77 0.52 42.39
N LYS A 108 29.69 1.56 43.22
CA LYS A 108 30.61 2.69 43.34
C LYS A 108 32.05 2.26 43.02
N SER A 109 32.62 2.77 41.92
CA SER A 109 34.06 2.70 41.68
C SER A 109 34.79 3.24 42.91
N ALA A 110 35.61 2.38 43.52
CA ALA A 110 36.58 2.79 44.51
C ALA A 110 37.54 3.82 43.87
N PRO A 111 37.98 4.87 44.60
CA PRO A 111 38.96 5.81 44.08
C PRO A 111 40.26 5.09 43.76
N ARG A 112 40.74 5.21 42.52
CA ARG A 112 42.07 4.74 42.13
C ARG A 112 43.12 5.63 42.80
N PRO A 113 44.16 5.07 43.44
CA PRO A 113 45.22 5.89 44.02
C PRO A 113 46.00 6.62 42.92
N PRO A 114 46.50 7.85 43.17
CA PRO A 114 47.27 8.58 42.19
C PRO A 114 48.60 7.86 41.92
N LYS A 115 48.98 7.76 40.64
CA LYS A 115 50.31 7.30 40.24
C LYS A 115 51.32 8.40 40.60
N ALA A 116 52.40 8.02 41.28
CA ALA A 116 53.54 8.89 41.50
C ALA A 116 54.18 9.27 40.15
N VAL A 117 54.35 10.57 39.93
CA VAL A 117 55.18 11.13 38.86
C VAL A 117 56.64 10.90 39.25
N GLN A 118 57.36 10.12 38.44
CA GLN A 118 58.82 10.10 38.47
C GLN A 118 59.31 11.06 37.40
N SER A 119 59.95 12.14 37.86
CA SER A 119 60.66 13.11 37.05
C SER A 119 61.95 12.50 36.48
N GLN A 120 62.26 12.83 35.23
CA GLN A 120 63.60 12.84 34.64
C GLN A 120 63.77 14.17 33.91
#